data_AF-A0A2V8ZEI1-F1
#
_entry.id   AF-A0A2V8ZEI1-F1
#
_cell.length_a   1.000
_cell.length_b   1.000
_cell.length_c   1.000
_cell.angle_alpha   90.00
_cell.angle_beta   90.00
_cell.angle_gamma   90.00
#
_symmetry.space_group_name_H-M   'P 1'
#
loop_
_entity.id
_entity.type
_entity.pdbx_description
1 polymer ?
#
loop_
_entity_poly.entity_id
_entity_poly.type
_entity_poly.pdbx_seq_one_letter_code
_entity_poly.pdbx_strand_id
1 'polypeptide(L)'
;MFDRYKASFYRLYNRELRNNPALKGQMVLRLTIEPDGSVSMCVLQSTDMDAPDLATQVVSRVKTINFGAKDVPAVTIVYPIDFLPAV
;
A
#
# COMPACT_ATOMS: atom_id res chain seq x y z
N MET A 1 -5.88 0.70 -11.26
CA MET A 1 -6.67 1.18 -10.09
C MET A 1 -5.77 1.75 -9.00
N PHE A 2 -4.73 1.02 -8.59
CA PHE A 2 -3.75 1.49 -7.60
C PHE A 2 -2.60 2.32 -8.18
N ASP A 3 -2.44 2.36 -9.50
CA ASP A 3 -1.32 3.04 -10.15
C ASP A 3 -1.25 4.54 -9.80
N ARG A 4 -2.40 5.19 -9.63
CA ARG A 4 -2.48 6.60 -9.20
C ARG A 4 -1.94 6.84 -7.78
N TYR A 5 -1.84 5.80 -6.96
CA TYR A 5 -1.35 5.87 -5.58
C TYR A 5 0.12 5.44 -5.43
N LYS A 6 0.71 4.82 -6.46
CA LYS A 6 2.12 4.39 -6.47
C LYS A 6 3.05 5.52 -6.04
N ALA A 7 2.87 6.72 -6.60
CA ALA A 7 3.67 7.89 -6.24
C ALA A 7 3.64 8.21 -4.73
N SER A 8 2.53 7.97 -4.03
CA SER A 8 2.45 8.22 -2.60
C SER A 8 3.17 7.17 -1.76
N PHE A 9 3.14 5.89 -2.18
CA PHE A 9 3.90 4.83 -1.51
C PHE A 9 5.40 4.98 -1.74
N TYR A 10 5.80 5.34 -2.97
CA TYR A 10 7.21 5.59 -3.29
C TYR A 10 7.79 6.79 -2.54
N ARG A 11 6.98 7.80 -2.18
CA ARG A 11 7.45 8.87 -1.28
C ARG A 11 7.75 8.38 0.13
N LEU A 12 6.94 7.46 0.67
CA LEU A 12 7.20 6.85 1.98
C LEU A 12 8.45 5.97 1.91
N TYR A 13 8.55 5.14 0.88
CA TYR A 13 9.71 4.27 0.65
C TYR A 13 11.02 5.06 0.47
N ASN A 14 11.02 6.14 -0.31
CA ASN A 14 12.20 6.99 -0.51
C ASN A 14 12.67 7.64 0.80
N ARG A 15 11.77 7.89 1.76
CA ARG A 15 12.16 8.35 3.09
C ARG A 15 12.96 7.28 3.83
N GLU A 16 12.51 6.04 3.78
CA GLU A 16 13.20 4.91 4.43
C GLU A 16 14.51 4.54 3.73
N LEU A 17 14.60 4.69 2.41
CA LEU A 17 15.85 4.51 1.66
C LEU A 17 16.99 5.42 2.14
N ARG A 18 16.69 6.60 2.70
CA ARG A 18 17.73 7.47 3.29
C ARG A 18 18.38 6.85 4.53
N ASN A 19 17.67 5.96 5.22
CA ASN A 19 18.17 5.25 6.40
C ASN A 19 18.79 3.90 5.99
N ASN A 20 18.18 3.20 5.03
CA ASN A 20 18.66 1.92 4.50
C ASN A 20 18.63 1.92 2.95
N PRO A 21 19.73 2.30 2.29
CA PRO A 21 19.79 2.37 0.83
C PRO A 21 19.64 1.02 0.11
N ALA A 22 19.84 -0.10 0.82
CA ALA A 22 19.70 -1.44 0.26
C ALA A 22 18.27 -2.01 0.41
N LEU A 23 17.37 -1.27 1.06
CA LEU A 23 16.00 -1.70 1.31
C LEU A 23 15.30 -1.97 -0.01
N LYS A 24 14.83 -3.20 -0.21
CA LYS A 24 14.07 -3.64 -1.38
C LYS A 24 13.26 -4.87 -1.01
N GLY A 25 12.19 -5.12 -1.74
CA GLY A 25 11.36 -6.30 -1.55
C GLY A 25 9.91 -6.04 -1.90
N GLN A 26 9.04 -6.88 -1.36
CA GLN A 26 7.61 -6.86 -1.60
C GLN A 26 6.83 -6.76 -0.28
N MET A 27 5.75 -5.99 -0.34
CA MET A 27 4.70 -5.99 0.67
C MET A 27 3.39 -6.46 0.05
N VAL A 28 2.68 -7.35 0.74
CA VAL A 28 1.36 -7.83 0.33
C VAL A 28 0.33 -7.28 1.30
N LEU A 29 -0.60 -6.48 0.78
CA LEU A 29 -1.70 -5.92 1.56
C LEU A 29 -2.98 -6.69 1.31
N ARG A 30 -3.81 -6.82 2.34
CA ARG A 30 -5.21 -7.23 2.20
C ARG A 30 -6.09 -6.05 2.58
N LEU A 31 -7.05 -5.71 1.71
CA LEU A 31 -7.97 -4.61 1.97
C LEU A 31 -9.37 -4.87 1.45
N THR A 32 -10.36 -4.22 2.07
CA THR A 32 -11.75 -4.24 1.66
C THR A 32 -12.14 -2.85 1.19
N ILE A 33 -12.73 -2.78 -0.01
CA ILE A 33 -13.20 -1.54 -0.64
C ILE A 33 -14.73 -1.61 -0.66
N GLU A 34 -15.36 -0.60 -0.09
CA GLU A 34 -16.82 -0.46 -0.02
C GLU A 34 -17.39 0.10 -1.34
N PRO A 35 -18.70 -0.04 -1.61
CA PRO A 35 -19.33 0.47 -2.83
C PRO A 35 -19.19 1.99 -3.03
N ASP A 36 -19.02 2.76 -1.96
CA ASP A 36 -18.75 4.22 -1.98
C ASP A 36 -17.26 4.57 -2.27
N GLY A 37 -16.43 3.53 -2.44
CA GLY A 37 -15.00 3.62 -2.70
C GLY A 37 -14.14 3.75 -1.44
N SER A 38 -14.71 3.88 -0.24
CA SER A 38 -13.94 3.94 1.00
C SER A 38 -13.26 2.60 1.31
N VAL A 39 -12.18 2.63 2.09
CA VAL A 39 -11.45 1.43 2.54
C VAL A 39 -11.84 1.14 3.98
N SER A 40 -12.68 0.13 4.19
CA SER A 40 -13.14 -0.28 5.53
C SER A 40 -12.12 -1.13 6.29
N MET A 41 -11.27 -1.86 5.56
CA MET A 41 -10.19 -2.68 6.13
C MET A 41 -8.92 -2.54 5.30
N CYS A 42 -7.78 -2.42 5.96
CA CYS A 42 -6.47 -2.64 5.34
C CYS A 42 -5.49 -3.18 6.39
N VAL A 43 -4.83 -4.29 6.06
CA VAL A 43 -3.82 -4.96 6.89
C VAL A 43 -2.64 -5.40 6.04
N LEU A 44 -1.46 -5.45 6.66
CA LEU A 44 -0.29 -6.12 6.10
C LEU A 44 -0.52 -7.64 6.18
N GLN A 45 -0.59 -8.31 5.04
CA GLN A 45 -0.72 -9.76 5.00
C GLN A 45 0.66 -10.44 5.08
N SER A 46 1.66 -9.90 4.37
CA SER A 46 3.06 -10.35 4.46
C SER A 46 4.01 -9.28 3.94
N THR A 47 5.29 -9.39 4.34
CA THR A 47 6.39 -8.66 3.72
C THR A 47 7.69 -9.46 3.90
N ASP A 48 8.60 -9.34 2.94
CA ASP A 48 9.98 -9.84 3.01
C ASP A 48 10.99 -8.73 3.31
N MET A 49 10.51 -7.52 3.60
CA MET A 49 11.31 -6.35 3.89
C MET A 49 11.40 -6.11 5.40
N ASP A 50 12.60 -5.78 5.89
CA ASP A 50 12.79 -5.32 7.27
C ASP A 50 12.53 -3.81 7.39
N ALA A 51 11.25 -3.42 7.27
CA ALA A 51 10.80 -2.02 7.32
C ALA A 51 9.40 -1.87 7.96
N PRO A 52 9.26 -2.11 9.28
CA PRO A 52 7.98 -2.06 9.97
C PRO A 52 7.32 -0.66 9.94
N ASP A 53 8.12 0.40 9.94
CA ASP A 53 7.64 1.78 9.85
C ASP A 53 7.03 2.06 8.46
N LEU A 54 7.70 1.63 7.39
CA LEU A 54 7.16 1.73 6.03
C LEU A 54 5.82 1.01 5.95
N ALA A 55 5.75 -0.20 6.51
CA ALA A 55 4.56 -1.02 6.45
C ALA A 55 3.37 -0.35 7.14
N THR A 56 3.59 0.18 8.34
CA THR A 56 2.58 0.93 9.11
C THR A 56 2.11 2.17 8.34
N GLN A 57 3.02 2.93 7.76
CA GLN A 57 2.70 4.15 7.01
C GLN A 57 1.91 3.85 5.73
N VAL A 58 2.28 2.80 4.99
CA VAL A 58 1.60 2.36 3.76
C VAL A 58 0.18 1.89 4.08
N VAL A 59 -0.01 1.04 5.09
CA VAL A 59 -1.35 0.59 5.53
C VAL A 59 -2.21 1.79 5.92
N SER A 60 -1.66 2.71 6.71
CA SER A 60 -2.36 3.93 7.11
C SER A 60 -2.74 4.79 5.91
N ARG A 61 -1.83 4.93 4.94
CA ARG A 61 -2.10 5.68 3.71
C ARG A 61 -3.23 5.03 2.90
N VAL A 62 -3.24 3.71 2.76
CA VAL A 62 -4.28 2.99 2.02
C VAL A 62 -5.65 3.18 2.66
N LYS A 63 -5.76 3.19 3.99
CA LYS A 63 -7.03 3.47 4.68
C LYS A 63 -7.62 4.85 4.37
N THR A 64 -6.79 5.82 3.96
CA THR A 64 -7.26 7.17 3.56
C THR A 64 -7.68 7.29 2.10
N ILE A 65 -7.51 6.22 1.31
CA ILE A 65 -7.82 6.23 -0.11
C ILE A 65 -9.33 6.07 -0.31
N ASN A 66 -9.90 6.86 -1.23
CA ASN A 66 -11.20 6.58 -1.82
C ASN A 66 -11.01 6.12 -3.29
N PHE A 67 -11.67 5.04 -3.68
CA PHE A 67 -11.57 4.42 -5.00
C PHE A 67 -12.61 4.91 -6.02
N GLY A 68 -13.53 5.76 -5.58
CA GLY A 68 -14.70 6.21 -6.33
C GLY A 68 -15.85 5.21 -6.20
N ALA A 69 -17.06 5.74 -6.10
CA ALA A 69 -18.26 4.91 -5.98
C ALA A 69 -18.50 4.08 -7.25
N LYS A 70 -18.99 2.85 -7.06
CA LYS A 70 -19.36 1.92 -8.14
C LYS A 70 -20.56 1.09 -7.72
N ASP A 71 -21.39 0.72 -8.68
CA ASP A 71 -22.53 -0.17 -8.46
C ASP A 71 -22.07 -1.64 -8.39
N VAL A 72 -21.31 -1.98 -7.35
CA VAL A 72 -20.78 -3.31 -7.07
C VAL A 72 -20.81 -3.57 -5.55
N PRO A 73 -20.89 -4.82 -5.10
CA PRO A 73 -20.71 -5.15 -3.69
C PRO A 73 -19.31 -4.81 -3.18
N ALA A 74 -19.17 -4.73 -1.85
CA ALA A 74 -17.87 -4.61 -1.22
C ALA A 74 -16.92 -5.72 -1.68
N VAL A 75 -15.68 -5.37 -1.99
CA VAL A 75 -14.68 -6.31 -2.53
C VAL A 75 -13.47 -6.37 -1.62
N THR A 76 -13.06 -7.60 -1.27
CA THR A 76 -11.80 -7.83 -0.57
C THR A 76 -10.74 -8.29 -1.56
N ILE A 77 -9.62 -7.59 -1.61
CA ILE A 77 -8.52 -7.88 -2.53
C ILE A 77 -7.21 -8.09 -1.78
N VAL A 78 -6.31 -8.81 -2.44
CA VAL A 78 -4.90 -8.93 -2.08
C VAL A 78 -4.09 -8.13 -3.09
N TYR A 79 -3.28 -7.19 -2.62
CA TYR A 79 -2.53 -6.26 -3.44
C TYR A 79 -1.04 -6.30 -3.11
N PRO A 80 -0.21 -6.92 -3.97
CA PRO A 80 1.25 -6.86 -3.85
C PRO A 80 1.78 -5.50 -4.31
N ILE A 81 2.80 -5.01 -3.60
CA ILE A 81 3.53 -3.78 -3.89
C ILE A 81 5.02 -4.09 -3.91
N ASP A 82 5.64 -3.94 -5.08
CA ASP A 82 7.09 -4.07 -5.24
C ASP A 82 7.77 -2.72 -4.95
N PHE A 83 8.66 -2.74 -3.97
CA PHE A 83 9.54 -1.63 -3.61
C PHE A 83 10.93 -1.93 -4.13
N LEU A 84 11.26 -1.30 -5.25
CA LEU A 84 12.57 -1.38 -5.89
C LEU A 84 13.18 0.02 -5.92
N PRO A 85 14.48 0.18 -5.61
CA PRO A 85 15.17 1.44 -5.78
C PRO A 85 15.05 1.89 -7.24
N ALA A 86 14.70 3.16 -7.45
CA ALA A 86 14.83 3.76 -8.76
C ALA A 86 16.33 3.88 -9.06
N VAL A 87 16.81 3.07 -10.01
CA VAL A 87 18.16 3.17 -10.59
C VAL A 87 18.34 4.50 -11.31
#